data_AF-A0A2N2HP26-F1
#
_entry.id   AF-A0A2N2HP26-F1
#
_cell.length_a   1.000
_cell.length_b   1.000
_cell.length_c   1.000
_cell.angle_alpha   90.00
_cell.angle_beta   90.00
_cell.angle_gamma   90.00
#
_symmetry.space_group_name_H-M   'P 1'
#
loop_
_entity.id
_entity.type
_entity.pdbx_description
1 polymer ?
#
loop_
_entity_poly.entity_id
_entity_poly.type
_entity_poly.pdbx_seq_one_letter_code
_entity_poly.pdbx_strand_id
1 'polypeptide(L)'
;MKNILLKAMSRGLRMKGTMLVAVIAVSLITGAMMIPRDAKACCFYNKADGDIAVSFNCGWFCGNKWTINPDQHKCRPGKGGIATIRPSEKLNSCDIEVAKHGWVEVTHAGDKGVVVSKDDNGNITRTCTFDWHKDKPTPTP
;
A
#
# COMPACT_ATOMS: atom_id res chain seq x y z
N MET A 1 -74.61 32.88 -12.36
CA MET A 1 -74.71 31.41 -12.32
C MET A 1 -73.96 30.79 -13.49
N LYS A 2 -72.79 30.17 -13.21
CA LYS A 2 -72.34 28.84 -13.69
C LYS A 2 -70.83 28.73 -13.47
N ASN A 3 -70.47 27.89 -12.50
CA ASN A 3 -69.12 27.41 -12.24
C ASN A 3 -68.61 26.60 -13.43
N ILE A 4 -67.36 26.79 -13.84
CA ILE A 4 -66.55 25.71 -14.42
C ILE A 4 -65.17 25.73 -13.78
N LEU A 5 -65.03 24.80 -12.84
CA LEU A 5 -63.81 24.34 -12.20
C LEU A 5 -63.11 23.37 -13.17
N LEU A 6 -61.92 23.71 -13.67
CA LEU A 6 -60.96 22.84 -14.37
C LEU A 6 -59.66 23.68 -14.44
N LYS A 7 -58.46 23.24 -14.06
CA LYS A 7 -57.93 21.91 -13.80
C LYS A 7 -56.52 22.11 -13.23
N ALA A 8 -56.15 21.26 -12.27
CA ALA A 8 -54.80 20.74 -12.00
C ALA A 8 -53.60 21.72 -12.01
N MET A 9 -53.10 22.08 -10.84
CA MET A 9 -52.00 21.37 -10.14
C MET A 9 -50.59 21.61 -10.73
N SER A 10 -49.69 21.92 -9.79
CA SER A 10 -48.26 21.58 -9.81
C SER A 10 -47.36 22.25 -10.86
N ARG A 11 -47.08 23.55 -10.68
CA ARG A 11 -45.91 24.20 -11.32
C ARG A 11 -44.71 24.43 -10.40
N GLY A 12 -44.79 24.06 -9.12
CA GLY A 12 -43.75 24.41 -8.13
C GLY A 12 -42.67 23.37 -7.84
N LEU A 13 -42.82 22.11 -8.26
CA LEU A 13 -42.07 21.01 -7.64
C LEU A 13 -41.44 20.01 -8.61
N ARG A 14 -40.78 20.47 -9.69
CA ARG A 14 -40.11 19.54 -10.62
C ARG A 14 -38.67 19.89 -11.03
N MET A 15 -38.08 20.96 -10.51
CA MET A 15 -36.70 21.35 -10.90
C MET A 15 -35.63 21.15 -9.83
N LYS A 16 -35.96 21.04 -8.54
CA LYS A 16 -34.96 20.89 -7.46
C LYS A 16 -34.50 19.44 -7.23
N GLY A 17 -35.41 18.46 -7.36
CA GLY A 17 -35.08 17.04 -7.15
C GLY A 17 -34.20 16.46 -8.24
N THR A 18 -34.43 16.83 -9.50
CA THR A 18 -33.65 16.37 -10.66
C THR A 18 -32.22 16.87 -10.63
N MET A 19 -31.98 18.11 -10.18
CA MET A 19 -30.63 18.65 -10.05
C MET A 19 -29.85 17.96 -8.92
N LEU A 20 -30.49 17.70 -7.78
CA LEU A 20 -29.87 16.98 -6.66
C LEU A 20 -29.52 15.54 -7.06
N VAL A 21 -30.43 14.85 -7.75
CA VAL A 21 -30.20 13.48 -8.26
C VAL A 21 -29.09 13.47 -9.31
N ALA A 22 -29.02 14.47 -10.19
CA ALA A 22 -27.94 14.59 -11.18
C ALA A 22 -26.57 14.81 -10.51
N VAL A 23 -26.50 15.67 -9.49
CA VAL A 23 -25.27 15.89 -8.72
C VAL A 23 -24.83 14.61 -8.01
N ILE A 24 -25.74 13.92 -7.32
CA ILE A 24 -25.42 12.64 -6.65
C ILE A 24 -24.97 11.59 -7.65
N ALA A 25 -25.63 11.47 -8.80
CA ALA A 25 -25.25 10.52 -9.85
C ALA A 25 -23.86 10.81 -10.43
N VAL A 26 -23.53 12.08 -10.71
CA VAL A 26 -22.20 12.48 -11.19
C VAL A 26 -21.14 12.24 -10.12
N SER A 27 -21.43 12.52 -8.85
CA SER A 27 -20.52 12.24 -7.72
C SER A 27 -20.26 10.73 -7.56
N LEU A 28 -21.28 9.88 -7.71
CA LEU A 28 -21.12 8.43 -7.63
C LEU A 28 -20.36 7.85 -8.82
N ILE A 29 -20.57 8.37 -10.04
CA ILE A 29 -19.82 7.94 -11.23
C ILE A 29 -18.35 8.36 -11.11
N THR A 30 -18.09 9.60 -10.70
CA THR A 30 -16.71 10.09 -10.47
C THR A 30 -16.05 9.31 -9.33
N GLY A 31 -16.78 9.05 -8.25
CA GLY A 31 -16.30 8.26 -7.10
C GLY A 31 -16.00 6.80 -7.46
N ALA A 32 -16.83 6.16 -8.28
CA ALA A 32 -16.62 4.77 -8.72
C ALA A 32 -15.43 4.63 -9.69
N MET A 33 -15.12 5.66 -10.49
CA MET A 33 -13.89 5.70 -11.31
C MET A 33 -12.63 5.96 -10.48
N MET A 34 -12.77 6.50 -9.27
CA MET A 34 -11.66 6.68 -8.32
C MET A 34 -11.40 5.46 -7.43
N ILE A 35 -12.21 4.40 -7.52
CA ILE A 35 -11.92 3.14 -6.83
C ILE A 35 -10.95 2.36 -7.72
N PRO A 36 -9.66 2.23 -7.34
CA PRO A 36 -8.71 1.46 -8.15
C PRO A 36 -9.21 0.02 -8.26
N ARG A 37 -9.62 -0.39 -9.46
CA ARG A 37 -10.24 -1.70 -9.74
C ARG A 37 -9.30 -2.90 -9.60
N ASP A 38 -8.06 -2.70 -9.20
CA ASP A 38 -7.10 -3.75 -8.89
C ASP A 38 -6.12 -3.24 -7.85
N ALA A 39 -6.47 -3.28 -6.56
CA ALA A 39 -5.49 -3.07 -5.49
C ALA A 39 -4.60 -4.31 -5.34
N LYS A 40 -3.91 -4.70 -6.42
CA LYS A 40 -2.80 -5.62 -6.37
C LYS A 40 -1.67 -4.90 -5.61
N ALA A 41 -1.44 -5.30 -4.37
CA ALA A 41 -0.52 -4.64 -3.45
C ALA A 41 0.88 -5.27 -3.52
N CYS A 42 1.90 -4.50 -3.15
CA CYS A 42 3.17 -5.08 -2.73
C CYS A 42 3.15 -5.30 -1.22
N CYS A 43 3.70 -6.42 -0.75
CA CYS A 43 3.66 -6.79 0.66
C CYS A 43 5.06 -7.11 1.21
N PHE A 44 5.24 -6.85 2.50
CA PHE A 44 6.48 -7.10 3.24
C PHE A 44 6.15 -8.00 4.42
N TYR A 45 6.70 -9.20 4.43
CA TYR A 45 6.47 -10.23 5.43
C TYR A 45 7.71 -10.38 6.31
N ASN A 46 7.52 -10.24 7.62
CA ASN A 46 8.55 -10.58 8.59
C ASN A 46 8.38 -12.03 9.05
N LYS A 47 9.24 -12.91 8.56
CA LYS A 47 9.34 -14.32 9.02
C LYS A 47 10.58 -14.53 9.90
N ALA A 48 11.21 -13.45 10.34
CA ALA A 48 12.30 -13.50 11.30
C ALA A 48 11.75 -13.46 12.74
N ASP A 49 12.61 -13.77 13.70
CA ASP A 49 12.36 -13.79 15.14
C ASP A 49 12.43 -12.41 15.80
N GLY A 50 12.89 -11.38 15.08
CA GLY A 50 13.01 -10.01 15.57
C GLY A 50 12.28 -8.99 14.69
N ASP A 51 12.05 -7.79 15.24
CA ASP A 51 11.41 -6.69 14.52
C ASP A 51 12.30 -6.19 13.37
N ILE A 52 11.66 -5.92 12.23
CA ILE A 52 12.33 -5.29 11.08
C ILE A 52 11.78 -3.89 10.82
N ALA A 53 12.66 -2.99 10.40
CA ALA A 53 12.28 -1.69 9.86
C ALA A 53 12.34 -1.75 8.33
N VAL A 54 11.24 -1.33 7.71
CA VAL A 54 11.07 -1.25 6.25
C VAL A 54 10.86 0.21 5.87
N SER A 55 11.71 0.74 5.00
CA SER A 55 11.52 2.04 4.35
C SER A 55 11.32 1.81 2.86
N PHE A 56 10.08 1.93 2.39
CA PHE A 56 9.72 1.71 1.00
C PHE A 56 9.56 3.03 0.25
N ASN A 57 10.19 3.16 -0.91
CA ASN A 57 10.11 4.32 -1.80
C ASN A 57 9.67 3.87 -3.19
N CYS A 58 8.55 4.40 -3.70
CA CYS A 58 8.04 4.14 -5.04
C CYS A 58 8.12 5.36 -5.99
N GLY A 59 8.91 6.38 -5.61
CA GLY A 59 9.11 7.62 -6.33
C GLY A 59 8.88 8.87 -5.47
N TRP A 60 8.93 10.04 -6.12
CA TRP A 60 9.09 11.35 -5.50
C TRP A 60 8.08 11.72 -4.38
N PHE A 61 6.82 11.29 -4.49
CA PHE A 61 5.78 11.60 -3.50
C PHE A 61 5.18 10.35 -2.84
N CYS A 62 5.85 9.19 -2.95
CA CYS A 62 5.25 7.95 -2.49
C CYS A 62 6.25 7.10 -1.71
N GLY A 63 6.20 7.20 -0.38
CA GLY A 63 7.00 6.37 0.52
C GLY A 63 6.19 5.91 1.73
N ASN A 64 6.65 4.84 2.37
CA ASN A 64 6.14 4.37 3.64
C ASN A 64 7.29 3.88 4.51
N LYS A 65 7.16 4.10 5.82
CA LYS A 65 8.06 3.51 6.82
C LYS A 65 7.22 2.68 7.77
N TRP A 66 7.66 1.46 8.02
CA TRP A 66 7.02 0.55 8.95
C TRP A 66 8.04 -0.12 9.83
N THR A 67 7.65 -0.39 11.07
CA THR A 67 8.21 -1.47 11.86
C THR A 67 7.25 -2.66 11.74
N ILE A 68 7.78 -3.84 11.44
CA ILE A 68 7.00 -5.06 11.26
C ILE A 68 7.51 -6.07 12.29
N ASN A 69 6.65 -6.42 13.25
CA ASN A 69 6.96 -7.43 14.27
C ASN A 69 7.04 -8.84 13.65
N PRO A 70 7.65 -9.82 14.36
CA PRO A 70 7.65 -11.22 13.94
C PRO A 70 6.26 -11.71 13.53
N ASP A 71 6.23 -12.51 12.46
CA ASP A 71 5.03 -13.10 11.85
C ASP A 71 3.96 -12.10 11.35
N GLN A 72 4.30 -10.81 11.30
CA GLN A 72 3.43 -9.78 10.74
C GLN A 72 3.82 -9.41 9.32
N HIS A 73 2.92 -8.67 8.67
CA HIS A 73 3.16 -8.10 7.36
C HIS A 73 2.55 -6.71 7.21
N LYS A 74 3.08 -5.94 6.26
CA LYS A 74 2.50 -4.67 5.80
C LYS A 74 2.43 -4.68 4.29
N CYS A 75 1.32 -4.16 3.77
CA CYS A 75 1.12 -4.06 2.33
C CYS A 75 0.84 -2.63 1.92
N ARG A 76 1.22 -2.30 0.69
CA ARG A 76 0.91 -1.03 0.06
C ARG A 76 0.28 -1.26 -1.31
N PRO A 77 -0.85 -0.60 -1.62
CA PRO A 77 -1.40 -0.62 -2.96
C PRO A 77 -0.47 0.02 -3.99
N GLY A 78 -0.39 -0.57 -5.18
CA GLY A 78 -0.37 0.20 -6.42
C GLY A 78 0.98 0.67 -6.98
N LYS A 79 2.14 0.30 -6.43
CA LYS A 79 3.41 0.59 -7.12
C LYS A 79 4.59 -0.25 -6.67
N GLY A 80 5.45 -0.63 -7.62
CA GLY A 80 6.77 -1.18 -7.33
C GLY A 80 7.73 -0.07 -6.93
N GLY A 81 8.89 -0.44 -6.41
CA GLY A 81 9.86 0.53 -5.92
C GLY A 81 11.06 -0.13 -5.25
N ILE A 82 11.78 0.66 -4.46
CA ILE A 82 12.95 0.20 -3.71
C ILE A 82 12.59 0.21 -2.23
N ALA A 83 12.87 -0.90 -1.55
CA ALA A 83 12.70 -1.05 -0.12
C ALA A 83 14.07 -1.18 0.56
N THR A 84 14.33 -0.33 1.55
CA THR A 84 15.43 -0.48 2.49
C THR A 84 14.92 -1.26 3.69
N ILE A 85 15.54 -2.41 3.98
CA ILE A 85 15.15 -3.34 5.04
C ILE A 85 16.32 -3.55 5.98
N ARG A 86 16.06 -3.49 7.28
CA ARG A 86 17.06 -3.67 8.35
C ARG A 86 16.40 -4.19 9.63
N PRO A 87 17.17 -4.73 10.59
CA PRO A 87 16.66 -4.91 11.94
C PRO A 87 16.26 -3.54 12.53
N SER A 88 15.15 -3.48 13.26
CA SER A 88 14.59 -2.20 13.74
C SER A 88 15.58 -1.35 14.54
N GLU A 89 16.42 -1.99 15.34
CA GLU A 89 17.37 -1.33 16.25
C GLU A 89 18.77 -1.09 15.64
N LYS A 90 18.99 -1.46 14.38
CA LYS A 90 20.35 -1.55 13.78
C LYS A 90 20.47 -0.73 12.50
N LEU A 91 21.70 -0.38 12.14
CA LEU A 91 21.99 0.44 10.94
C LEU A 91 22.23 -0.38 9.68
N ASN A 92 22.65 -1.65 9.80
CA ASN A 92 22.93 -2.49 8.64
C ASN A 92 21.63 -2.79 7.89
N SER A 93 21.60 -2.40 6.62
CA SER A 93 20.43 -2.54 5.77
C SER A 93 20.78 -3.20 4.46
N CYS A 94 19.76 -3.73 3.81
CA CYS A 94 19.79 -4.02 2.39
C CYS A 94 18.72 -3.20 1.67
N ASP A 95 19.05 -2.69 0.48
CA ASP A 95 18.10 -2.19 -0.49
C ASP A 95 17.69 -3.28 -1.50
N ILE A 96 16.39 -3.48 -1.68
CA ILE A 96 15.85 -4.48 -2.60
C ILE A 96 14.73 -3.89 -3.46
N GLU A 97 14.72 -4.24 -4.73
CA GLU A 97 13.65 -3.87 -5.65
C GLU A 97 12.42 -4.74 -5.43
N VAL A 98 11.23 -4.12 -5.44
CA VAL A 98 9.95 -4.77 -5.20
C VAL A 98 9.03 -4.52 -6.38
N ALA A 99 8.54 -5.61 -6.98
CA ALA A 99 7.57 -5.54 -8.06
C ALA A 99 6.25 -4.93 -7.57
N LYS A 100 5.48 -4.34 -8.50
CA LYS A 100 4.20 -3.67 -8.20
C LYS A 100 3.21 -4.52 -7.40
N HIS A 101 3.25 -5.83 -7.66
CA HIS A 101 2.33 -6.83 -7.13
C HIS A 101 3.10 -8.00 -6.51
N GLY A 102 4.39 -7.80 -6.28
CA GLY A 102 5.27 -8.77 -5.67
C GLY A 102 5.23 -8.69 -4.15
N TRP A 103 6.07 -9.49 -3.51
CA TRP A 103 6.25 -9.39 -2.07
C TRP A 103 7.69 -9.64 -1.67
N VAL A 104 8.03 -9.16 -0.48
CA VAL A 104 9.33 -9.35 0.14
C VAL A 104 9.15 -10.21 1.38
N GLU A 105 10.01 -11.21 1.53
CA GLU A 105 10.10 -12.03 2.73
C GLU A 105 11.44 -11.78 3.39
N VAL A 106 11.40 -11.52 4.70
CA VAL A 106 12.59 -11.38 5.52
C VAL A 106 12.66 -12.56 6.48
N THR A 107 13.79 -13.23 6.51
CA THR A 107 14.05 -14.37 7.40
C THR A 107 15.36 -14.15 8.13
N HIS A 108 15.46 -14.68 9.35
CA HIS A 108 16.70 -14.71 10.09
C HIS A 108 17.33 -16.11 9.93
N ALA A 109 18.56 -16.17 9.41
CA ALA A 109 19.27 -17.42 9.16
C ALA A 109 20.74 -17.27 9.61
N GLY A 110 21.11 -17.95 10.70
CA GLY A 110 22.44 -17.80 11.30
C GLY A 110 22.62 -16.37 11.83
N ASP A 111 23.71 -15.69 11.46
CA ASP A 111 23.96 -14.29 11.85
C ASP A 111 23.44 -13.26 10.83
N LYS A 112 22.60 -13.70 9.88
CA LYS A 112 22.21 -12.90 8.72
C LYS A 112 20.69 -12.74 8.64
N GLY A 113 20.25 -11.54 8.30
CA GLY A 113 18.93 -11.32 7.72
C GLY A 113 18.99 -11.62 6.24
N VAL A 114 18.13 -12.52 5.76
CA VAL A 114 17.97 -12.84 4.34
C VAL A 114 16.67 -12.22 3.85
N VAL A 115 16.77 -11.38 2.84
CA VAL A 115 15.67 -10.65 2.24
C VAL A 115 15.48 -11.15 0.81
N VAL A 116 14.29 -11.65 0.51
CA VAL A 116 13.95 -12.21 -0.81
C VAL A 116 12.78 -11.44 -1.38
N SER A 117 12.96 -10.87 -2.57
CA SER A 117 11.89 -10.24 -3.35
C SER A 117 11.36 -11.22 -4.38
N LYS A 118 10.04 -11.30 -4.49
CA LYS A 118 9.32 -12.17 -5.41
C LYS A 118 8.37 -11.35 -6.27
N ASP A 119 8.18 -11.76 -7.52
CA ASP A 119 7.16 -11.19 -8.40
C ASP A 119 5.75 -11.69 -8.05
N ASP A 120 4.75 -11.30 -8.82
CA ASP A 120 3.35 -11.71 -8.64
C ASP A 120 3.08 -13.20 -8.93
N ASN A 121 4.03 -13.89 -9.55
CA ASN A 121 3.98 -15.33 -9.80
C ASN A 121 4.76 -16.13 -8.74
N GLY A 122 5.39 -15.45 -7.78
CA GLY A 122 6.22 -16.07 -6.74
C GLY A 122 7.64 -16.40 -7.16
N ASN A 123 8.08 -15.99 -8.36
CA ASN A 123 9.45 -16.15 -8.77
C ASN A 123 10.35 -15.18 -8.01
N ILE A 124 11.51 -15.66 -7.56
CA ILE A 124 12.51 -14.80 -6.91
C ILE A 124 13.09 -13.86 -7.97
N THR A 125 12.93 -12.56 -7.76
CA THR A 125 13.50 -11.53 -8.64
C THR A 125 14.83 -11.04 -8.12
N ARG A 126 14.97 -10.91 -6.80
CA ARG A 126 16.18 -10.46 -6.12
C ARG A 126 16.30 -11.09 -4.74
N THR A 127 17.54 -11.21 -4.28
CA THR A 127 17.88 -11.59 -2.91
C THR A 127 19.01 -10.70 -2.43
N CYS A 128 18.99 -10.37 -1.15
CA CYS A 128 20.12 -9.74 -0.48
C CYS A 128 20.16 -10.11 0.99
N THR A 129 21.23 -9.71 1.67
CA THR A 129 21.44 -10.01 3.08
C THR A 129 21.99 -8.82 3.84
N PHE A 130 21.79 -8.83 5.15
CA PHE A 130 22.44 -7.90 6.09
C PHE A 130 22.84 -8.65 7.37
N ASP A 131 23.74 -8.08 8.16
CA ASP A 131 24.12 -8.65 9.46
C ASP A 131 23.01 -8.45 10.49
N TRP A 132 22.59 -9.53 11.15
CA TRP A 132 21.49 -9.49 12.14
C TRP A 132 21.95 -8.95 13.51
N HIS A 133 23.12 -9.39 13.96
CA HIS A 133 23.61 -9.12 15.32
C HIS A 133 24.78 -8.13 15.41
N LYS A 134 25.39 -7.71 14.29
CA LYS A 134 26.59 -6.85 14.36
C LYS A 134 26.25 -5.38 14.51
N ASP A 135 26.23 -4.94 15.76
CA ASP A 135 26.64 -3.59 16.17
C ASP A 135 28.01 -3.69 16.85
N LYS A 136 29.10 -3.54 16.11
CA LYS A 136 30.34 -2.99 16.65
C LYS A 136 31.27 -2.64 15.49
N PRO A 137 31.80 -1.41 15.41
CA PRO A 137 33.03 -1.20 14.66
C PRO A 137 34.08 -2.14 15.27
N THR A 138 34.66 -2.99 14.44
CA THR A 138 35.86 -3.74 14.82
C THR A 138 36.90 -2.71 15.27
N PRO A 139 37.40 -2.73 16.51
CA PRO A 139 38.55 -1.90 16.84
C PRO A 139 39.70 -2.34 15.94
N THR A 140 40.22 -1.41 15.14
CA THR A 140 41.45 -1.59 14.37
C THR A 140 42.59 -1.90 15.35
N PRO A 141 43.46 -2.89 15.07
CA PRO A 141 44.60 -3.22 15.94
C PRO A 141 45.59 -2.07 16.10
#